data_AF-Q2TWD0-F1
#
_entry.id   AF-Q2TWD0-F1
#
_cell.length_a   1.000
_cell.length_b   1.000
_cell.length_c   1.000
_cell.angle_alpha   90.00
_cell.angle_beta   90.00
_cell.angle_gamma   90.00
#
_symmetry.space_group_name_H-M   'P 1'
#
loop_
_entity.id
_entity.type
_entity.pdbx_description
1 polymer ?
#
loop_
_entity_poly.entity_id
_entity_poly.type
_entity_poly.pdbx_seq_one_letter_code
_entity_poly.pdbx_strand_id
1 'polypeptide(L)'
;MWTSYPFNVQRVDALRYMILQKYGGAVLDFDLACKRSLEPLRRFEFVAPAAHPAGFSIGVMLAAPNNPFVHALVENLPVYNQVWPLLPYATVMFSTGCHYASTIFTLQSNRTNLRILAGPPDQPRMHMLNGVVNTPLFRHFGSSSWHGHDARLIQFFKDLDQRILFAGLVFVLGSTALIILLCISRRRAPKADDEERRLPSFTIKWMTKIA
;
A
#
# COMPACT_ATOMS: atom_id res chain seq x y z
N MET A 1 20.85 -8.60 1.12
CA MET A 1 19.46 -8.52 1.64
C MET A 1 18.85 -7.15 1.35
N TRP A 2 19.39 -6.04 1.85
CA TRP A 2 18.82 -4.71 1.57
C TRP A 2 19.08 -4.19 0.14
N THR A 3 20.05 -4.73 -0.60
CA THR A 3 20.37 -4.27 -1.96
C THR A 3 19.36 -4.68 -3.03
N SER A 4 18.47 -5.64 -2.74
CA SER A 4 17.47 -6.13 -3.69
C SER A 4 16.26 -5.21 -3.86
N TYR A 5 16.12 -4.17 -3.02
CA TYR A 5 15.01 -3.22 -3.13
C TYR A 5 15.22 -2.24 -4.30
N PRO A 6 14.19 -1.95 -5.11
CA PRO A 6 14.29 -1.04 -6.25
C PRO A 6 14.44 0.43 -5.84
N PHE A 7 13.85 0.87 -4.72
CA PHE A 7 13.88 2.26 -4.30
C PHE A 7 14.93 2.52 -3.21
N ASN A 8 15.66 3.63 -3.31
CA ASN A 8 16.68 4.01 -2.31
C ASN A 8 16.09 4.16 -0.91
N VAL A 9 14.86 4.68 -0.78
CA VAL A 9 14.18 4.79 0.53
C VAL A 9 13.97 3.41 1.16
N GLN A 10 13.59 2.38 0.39
CA GLN A 10 13.43 1.03 0.92
C GLN A 10 14.75 0.43 1.41
N ARG A 11 15.83 0.71 0.67
CA ARG A 11 17.19 0.30 1.05
C ARG A 11 17.59 0.90 2.39
N VAL A 12 17.32 2.19 2.57
CA VAL A 12 17.57 2.93 3.82
C VAL A 12 16.69 2.41 4.96
N ASP A 13 15.41 2.17 4.71
CA ASP A 13 14.50 1.60 5.71
C ASP A 13 14.94 0.21 6.18
N ALA A 14 15.30 -0.67 5.24
CA ALA A 14 15.82 -2.01 5.56
C ALA A 14 17.12 -1.91 6.38
N LEU A 15 18.04 -1.02 5.99
CA LEU A 15 19.28 -0.77 6.74
C LEU A 15 19.00 -0.23 8.15
N ARG A 16 18.02 0.65 8.31
CA ARG A 16 17.61 1.18 9.62
C ARG A 16 17.27 0.05 10.59
N TYR A 17 16.45 -0.92 10.15
CA TYR A 17 16.11 -2.08 10.99
C TYR A 17 17.34 -2.92 11.32
N MET A 18 18.21 -3.19 10.34
CA MET A 18 19.43 -3.99 10.55
C MET A 18 20.41 -3.33 11.51
N ILE A 19 20.62 -2.01 11.40
CA ILE A 19 21.47 -1.23 12.30
C ILE A 19 20.87 -1.25 13.71
N LEU A 20 19.57 -0.98 13.83
CA LEU A 20 18.88 -0.94 15.11
C LEU A 20 18.85 -2.32 15.79
N GLN A 21 18.72 -3.41 15.03
CA GLN A 21 18.80 -4.77 15.55
C GLN A 21 20.18 -5.05 16.15
N LYS A 22 21.24 -4.72 15.40
CA LYS A 22 22.63 -5.03 15.78
C LYS A 22 23.15 -4.16 16.92
N TYR A 23 22.84 -2.86 16.88
CA TYR A 23 23.46 -1.89 17.79
C TYR A 23 22.48 -1.32 18.83
N GLY A 24 21.17 -1.45 18.62
CA GLY A 24 20.18 -0.69 19.39
C GLY A 24 20.36 0.81 19.20
N GLY A 25 19.93 1.59 20.20
CA GLY A 25 20.08 3.04 20.22
C GLY A 25 18.88 3.75 19.59
N ALA A 26 19.15 4.83 18.86
CA ALA A 26 18.14 5.68 18.23
C ALA A 26 18.50 5.94 16.78
N VAL A 27 17.53 5.77 15.87
CA VAL A 27 17.64 6.17 14.46
C VAL A 27 16.54 7.17 14.15
N LEU A 28 16.91 8.27 13.48
CA LEU A 28 16.03 9.36 13.12
C LEU A 28 16.25 9.76 11.66
N ASP A 29 15.19 10.17 10.98
CA ASP A 29 15.28 10.81 9.67
C ASP A 29 15.91 12.22 9.80
N PHE A 30 16.52 12.70 8.71
CA PHE A 30 17.27 13.97 8.71
C PHE A 30 16.40 15.22 8.77
N ASP A 31 15.08 15.07 8.65
CA ASP A 31 14.12 16.16 8.69
C ASP A 31 13.42 16.25 10.06
N LEU A 32 14.08 15.76 11.11
CA LEU A 32 13.63 15.85 12.50
C LEU A 32 14.60 16.67 13.34
N ALA A 33 14.09 17.74 13.93
CA ALA A 33 14.78 18.47 14.98
C ALA A 33 14.28 18.04 16.36
N CYS A 34 15.17 17.44 17.17
CA CYS A 34 14.90 17.07 18.55
C CYS A 34 14.75 18.33 19.42
N LYS A 35 13.63 18.46 20.13
CA LYS A 35 13.37 19.58 21.06
C LYS A 35 13.73 19.25 22.50
N ARG A 36 13.82 17.96 22.83
CA ARG A 36 14.08 17.44 24.18
C ARG A 36 15.00 16.23 24.11
N SER A 37 15.65 15.90 25.22
CA SER A 37 16.42 14.67 25.35
C SER A 37 15.50 13.45 25.17
N LEU A 38 15.97 12.45 24.43
CA LEU A 38 15.28 11.17 24.26
C LEU A 38 15.65 10.15 25.35
N GLU A 39 16.54 10.51 26.27
CA GLU A 39 17.00 9.65 27.36
C GLU A 39 15.85 9.03 28.19
N PRO A 40 14.77 9.76 28.56
CA PRO A 40 13.67 9.15 29.32
C PRO A 40 12.95 8.02 28.58
N LEU A 41 13.07 7.97 27.26
CA LEU A 41 12.45 6.93 26.43
C LEU A 41 13.24 5.61 26.46
N ARG A 42 14.49 5.63 26.90
CA ARG A 42 15.37 4.44 26.99
C ARG A 42 14.91 3.40 28.02
N ARG A 43 13.96 3.76 28.88
CA ARG A 43 13.33 2.82 29.83
C ARG A 43 12.43 1.78 29.17
N PHE A 44 12.10 1.98 27.89
CA PHE A 44 11.30 1.06 27.10
C PHE A 44 12.20 0.30 26.12
N GLU A 45 11.84 -0.93 25.81
CA GLU A 45 12.64 -1.78 24.91
C GLU A 45 12.55 -1.35 23.45
N PHE A 46 11.44 -0.73 23.07
CA PHE A 46 11.21 -0.13 21.75
C PHE A 46 10.34 1.12 21.88
N VAL A 47 10.67 2.18 21.14
CA VAL A 47 9.87 3.40 21.06
C VAL A 47 9.80 3.93 19.64
N ALA A 48 8.61 4.28 19.18
CA ALA A 48 8.40 5.04 17.96
C ALA A 48 7.17 5.96 18.11
N PRO A 49 7.10 7.12 17.44
CA PRO A 49 5.92 7.97 17.47
C PRO A 49 4.80 7.40 16.60
N ALA A 50 3.55 7.65 16.99
CA ALA A 50 2.39 7.31 16.17
C ALA A 50 2.47 7.97 14.79
N ALA A 51 1.89 7.34 13.77
CA ALA A 51 1.80 7.89 12.42
C ALA A 51 0.34 8.12 12.00
N HIS A 52 0.15 9.06 11.08
CA HIS A 52 -1.12 9.26 10.41
C HIS A 52 -1.19 8.48 9.09
N PRO A 53 -2.33 7.85 8.73
CA PRO A 53 -3.59 7.78 9.47
C PRO A 53 -3.63 6.71 10.56
N ALA A 54 -2.73 5.71 10.49
CA ALA A 54 -2.66 4.61 11.46
C ALA A 54 -1.23 4.06 11.55
N GLY A 55 -0.94 3.37 12.66
CA GLY A 55 0.35 2.75 12.91
C GLY A 55 1.36 3.69 13.56
N PHE A 56 2.65 3.46 13.30
CA PHE A 56 3.73 4.27 13.83
C PHE A 56 4.71 4.69 12.73
N SER A 57 5.42 5.79 12.96
CA SER A 57 6.42 6.29 12.02
C SER A 57 7.75 5.61 12.25
N ILE A 58 8.37 5.14 11.17
CA ILE A 58 9.73 4.56 11.21
C ILE A 58 10.82 5.63 11.12
N GLY A 59 10.43 6.89 10.91
CA GLY A 59 11.35 8.03 10.87
C GLY A 59 11.93 8.38 12.24
N VAL A 60 11.39 7.83 13.33
CA VAL A 60 12.03 7.81 14.65
C VAL A 60 11.83 6.43 15.25
N MET A 61 12.93 5.73 15.52
CA MET A 61 12.90 4.44 16.20
C MET A 61 14.00 4.38 17.25
N LEU A 62 13.62 4.00 18.46
CA LEU A 62 14.56 3.68 19.54
C LEU A 62 14.36 2.23 19.93
N ALA A 63 15.45 1.51 20.18
CA ALA A 63 15.38 0.14 20.66
C ALA A 63 16.58 -0.25 21.51
N ALA A 64 16.36 -1.19 22.43
CA ALA A 64 17.46 -1.93 23.04
C ALA A 64 18.16 -2.80 21.97
N PRO A 65 19.48 -3.05 22.07
CA PRO A 65 20.15 -4.01 21.20
C PRO A 65 19.51 -5.40 21.33
N ASN A 66 19.46 -6.15 20.24
CA ASN A 66 18.81 -7.47 20.19
C ASN A 66 17.32 -7.48 20.59
N ASN A 67 16.60 -6.36 20.39
CA ASN A 67 15.16 -6.31 20.65
C ASN A 67 14.39 -7.33 19.77
N PRO A 68 13.54 -8.22 20.34
CA PRO A 68 12.83 -9.25 19.58
C PRO A 68 11.89 -8.71 18.50
N PHE A 69 11.26 -7.56 18.74
CA PHE A 69 10.40 -6.93 17.74
C PHE A 69 11.23 -6.40 16.56
N VAL A 70 12.37 -5.76 16.82
CA VAL A 70 13.28 -5.31 15.74
C VAL A 70 13.89 -6.51 14.99
N HIS A 71 14.16 -7.61 15.68
CA HIS A 71 14.56 -8.87 15.03
C HIS A 71 13.49 -9.37 14.06
N ALA A 72 12.22 -9.39 14.49
CA ALA A 72 11.10 -9.77 13.65
C ALA A 72 10.94 -8.86 12.42
N LEU A 73 11.23 -7.55 12.54
CA LEU A 73 11.31 -6.67 11.38
C LEU A 73 12.39 -7.18 10.41
N VAL A 74 13.63 -7.36 10.87
CA VAL A 74 14.70 -7.78 9.95
C VAL A 74 14.43 -9.14 9.30
N GLU A 75 13.91 -10.12 10.04
CA GLU A 75 13.60 -11.44 9.48
C GLU A 75 12.49 -11.43 8.42
N ASN A 76 11.49 -10.56 8.56
CA ASN A 76 10.34 -10.52 7.66
C ASN A 76 10.58 -9.67 6.40
N LEU A 77 11.68 -8.92 6.33
CA LEU A 77 12.02 -8.08 5.17
C LEU A 77 11.94 -8.81 3.80
N PRO A 78 12.40 -10.07 3.64
CA PRO A 78 12.33 -10.77 2.35
C PRO A 78 10.90 -11.11 1.95
N VAL A 79 10.06 -11.52 2.92
CA VAL A 79 8.65 -11.89 2.69
C VAL A 79 7.86 -10.68 2.20
N TYR A 80 8.16 -9.50 2.74
CA TYR A 80 7.50 -8.25 2.40
C TYR A 80 8.19 -7.49 1.26
N ASN A 81 9.24 -8.02 0.62
CA ASN A 81 9.83 -7.38 -0.58
C ASN A 81 8.91 -7.53 -1.81
N GLN A 82 7.75 -6.87 -1.75
CA GLN A 82 6.68 -6.91 -2.74
C GLN A 82 6.74 -5.66 -3.60
N VAL A 83 6.86 -5.83 -4.91
CA VAL A 83 6.98 -4.70 -5.85
C VAL A 83 5.68 -4.58 -6.65
N TRP A 84 5.02 -3.43 -6.53
CA TRP A 84 3.91 -3.04 -7.40
C TRP A 84 4.40 -1.97 -8.38
N PRO A 85 4.73 -2.33 -9.64
CA PRO A 85 5.45 -1.45 -10.56
C PRO A 85 4.78 -0.09 -10.82
N LEU A 86 3.44 -0.02 -10.73
CA LEU A 86 2.67 1.19 -10.97
C LEU A 86 2.32 1.98 -9.70
N LEU A 87 2.70 1.45 -8.53
CA LEU A 87 2.36 2.03 -7.22
C LEU A 87 3.64 2.09 -6.35
N PRO A 88 4.64 2.92 -6.70
CA PRO A 88 5.87 3.05 -5.92
C PRO A 88 5.63 3.44 -4.45
N TYR A 89 4.65 4.29 -4.16
CA TYR A 89 4.25 4.66 -2.81
C TYR A 89 3.77 3.47 -2.00
N ALA A 90 2.87 2.66 -2.57
CA ALA A 90 2.43 1.42 -1.92
C ALA A 90 3.59 0.45 -1.75
N THR A 91 4.44 0.29 -2.77
CA THR A 91 5.63 -0.55 -2.73
C THR A 91 6.55 -0.17 -1.58
N VAL A 92 6.86 1.11 -1.40
CA VAL A 92 7.68 1.59 -0.27
C VAL A 92 6.98 1.32 1.06
N MET A 93 5.73 1.79 1.22
CA MET A 93 5.01 1.73 2.49
C MET A 93 4.78 0.32 3.01
N PHE A 94 4.43 -0.62 2.13
CA PHE A 94 4.09 -1.99 2.48
C PHE A 94 5.27 -2.96 2.46
N SER A 95 6.41 -2.60 1.85
CA SER A 95 7.60 -3.47 1.88
C SER A 95 8.51 -3.20 3.06
N THR A 96 8.84 -1.94 3.30
CA THR A 96 9.83 -1.54 4.31
C THR A 96 9.37 -0.35 5.14
N GLY A 97 8.33 0.37 4.70
CA GLY A 97 7.84 1.60 5.31
C GLY A 97 7.01 1.42 6.59
N CYS A 98 6.32 2.48 6.99
CA CYS A 98 5.53 2.51 8.22
C CYS A 98 4.42 1.46 8.28
N HIS A 99 3.77 1.15 7.14
CA HIS A 99 2.71 0.14 7.11
C HIS A 99 3.27 -1.26 7.36
N TYR A 100 4.36 -1.61 6.68
CA TYR A 100 5.09 -2.84 6.93
C TYR A 100 5.43 -3.01 8.42
N ALA A 101 6.12 -2.03 9.01
CA ALA A 101 6.58 -2.15 10.39
C ALA A 101 5.41 -2.20 11.39
N SER A 102 4.33 -1.45 11.11
CA SER A 102 3.09 -1.48 11.89
C SER A 102 2.37 -2.82 11.78
N THR A 103 2.38 -3.46 10.61
CA THR A 103 1.84 -4.83 10.44
C THR A 103 2.62 -5.81 11.31
N ILE A 104 3.95 -5.82 11.24
CA ILE A 104 4.77 -6.71 12.09
C ILE A 104 4.53 -6.44 13.58
N PHE A 105 4.35 -5.18 13.97
CA PHE A 105 3.99 -4.81 15.35
C PHE A 105 2.65 -5.42 15.77
N THR A 106 1.65 -5.40 14.89
CA THR A 106 0.33 -5.99 15.14
C THR A 106 0.32 -7.52 15.21
N LEU A 107 1.41 -8.18 14.79
CA LEU A 107 1.59 -9.62 14.90
C LEU A 107 2.31 -10.04 16.18
N GLN A 108 2.87 -9.09 16.95
CA GLN A 108 3.55 -9.41 18.20
C GLN A 108 2.54 -9.85 19.28
N SER A 109 2.81 -10.97 19.95
CA SER A 109 2.00 -11.51 21.04
C SER A 109 2.14 -10.70 22.34
N ASN A 110 3.35 -10.23 22.64
CA ASN A 110 3.64 -9.37 23.79
C ASN A 110 4.13 -8.00 23.32
N ARG A 111 3.41 -6.94 23.71
CA ARG A 111 3.75 -5.54 23.38
C ARG A 111 3.97 -4.68 24.62
N THR A 112 4.03 -5.30 25.80
CA THR A 112 4.03 -4.59 27.09
C THR A 112 5.22 -3.64 27.23
N ASN A 113 6.36 -3.92 26.60
CA ASN A 113 7.55 -3.06 26.62
C ASN A 113 7.78 -2.26 25.33
N LEU A 114 6.88 -2.39 24.35
CA LEU A 114 6.91 -1.63 23.11
C LEU A 114 6.02 -0.37 23.28
N ARG A 115 6.54 0.81 22.95
CA ARG A 115 5.81 2.07 23.13
C ARG A 115 5.65 2.80 21.81
N ILE A 116 4.38 2.93 21.40
CA ILE A 116 4.01 3.86 20.35
C ILE A 116 3.58 5.17 21.02
N LEU A 117 4.33 6.25 20.79
CA LEU A 117 4.05 7.56 21.38
C LEU A 117 2.85 8.18 20.66
N ALA A 118 1.67 7.95 21.24
CA ALA A 118 0.47 8.74 21.03
C ALA A 118 0.34 9.78 22.15
N GLY A 119 -0.64 10.66 22.05
CA GLY A 119 -0.99 11.56 23.14
C GLY A 119 -2.02 10.97 24.11
N PRO A 120 -2.37 11.72 25.16
CA PRO A 120 -3.43 11.35 26.10
C PRO A 120 -4.81 11.32 25.41
N PRO A 121 -5.85 10.74 26.03
CA PRO A 121 -7.17 10.57 25.41
C PRO A 121 -7.81 11.87 24.90
N ASP A 122 -7.55 13.00 25.56
CA ASP A 122 -8.00 14.34 25.14
C ASP A 122 -7.23 14.89 23.92
N GLN A 123 -5.99 14.45 23.72
CA GLN A 123 -5.09 14.91 22.66
C GLN A 123 -4.32 13.76 22.00
N PRO A 124 -5.00 12.77 21.38
CA PRO A 124 -4.37 11.53 20.92
C PRO A 124 -3.28 11.73 19.86
N ARG A 125 -3.31 12.86 19.15
CA ARG A 125 -2.36 13.22 18.08
C ARG A 125 -1.12 13.98 18.58
N MET A 126 -0.98 14.24 19.87
CA MET A 126 0.08 15.09 20.43
C MET A 126 1.51 14.71 20.00
N HIS A 127 1.80 13.41 19.95
CA HIS A 127 3.12 12.87 19.58
C HIS A 127 3.16 12.28 18.16
N MET A 128 2.06 12.37 17.41
CA MET A 128 1.95 11.78 16.08
C MET A 128 2.77 12.56 15.06
N LEU A 129 3.57 11.87 14.24
CA LEU A 129 4.28 12.47 13.12
C LEU A 129 3.42 12.41 11.85
N ASN A 130 3.24 13.57 11.20
CA ASN A 130 2.48 13.71 9.97
C ASN A 130 2.86 15.00 9.22
N GLY A 131 3.55 14.88 8.09
CA GLY A 131 3.98 16.06 7.31
C GLY A 131 4.73 17.08 8.18
N VAL A 132 4.55 18.37 7.93
CA VAL A 132 5.14 19.42 8.78
C VAL A 132 4.37 19.51 10.09
N VAL A 133 5.00 19.11 11.20
CA VAL A 133 4.33 19.12 12.52
C VAL A 133 5.29 19.45 13.65
N ASN A 134 4.79 20.19 14.65
CA ASN A 134 5.50 20.46 15.89
C ASN A 134 4.85 19.64 17.02
N THR A 135 5.59 18.66 17.52
CA THR A 135 5.21 17.87 18.70
C THR A 135 5.99 18.38 19.92
N PRO A 136 5.68 17.89 21.14
CA PRO A 136 6.50 18.21 22.32
C PRO A 136 7.95 17.75 22.20
N LEU A 137 8.21 16.64 21.49
CA LEU A 137 9.54 16.02 21.37
C LEU A 137 10.31 16.44 20.10
N PHE A 138 9.60 16.71 19.01
CA PHE A 138 10.20 16.93 17.69
C PHE A 138 9.55 18.10 16.96
N ARG A 139 10.35 18.81 16.16
CA ARG A 139 9.86 19.56 15.00
C ARG A 139 10.19 18.74 13.76
N HIS A 140 9.15 18.27 13.07
CA HIS A 140 9.25 17.46 11.86
C HIS A 140 9.03 18.35 10.65
N PHE A 141 10.00 18.39 9.74
CA PHE A 141 9.96 19.25 8.55
C PHE A 141 9.21 18.60 7.39
N GLY A 142 8.82 17.32 7.48
CA GLY A 142 7.91 16.67 6.53
C GLY A 142 8.53 16.49 5.15
N SER A 143 9.83 16.23 5.08
CA SER A 143 10.57 15.95 3.86
C SER A 143 9.96 14.72 3.18
N SER A 144 9.22 15.00 2.12
CA SER A 144 8.51 14.04 1.30
C SER A 144 9.38 13.58 0.13
N SER A 145 10.69 13.45 0.33
CA SER A 145 11.68 13.39 -0.76
C SER A 145 11.56 12.18 -1.67
N TRP A 146 10.93 11.10 -1.21
CA TRP A 146 10.70 9.87 -1.97
C TRP A 146 9.31 9.81 -2.62
N HIS A 147 8.41 10.76 -2.31
CA HIS A 147 7.05 10.77 -2.87
C HIS A 147 7.08 11.03 -4.38
N GLY A 148 6.51 10.09 -5.14
CA GLY A 148 6.39 10.17 -6.59
C GLY A 148 5.06 10.77 -7.07
N HIS A 149 4.70 10.46 -8.31
CA HIS A 149 3.43 10.88 -8.92
C HIS A 149 2.21 10.24 -8.26
N ASP A 150 2.31 8.98 -7.88
CA ASP A 150 1.24 8.21 -7.26
C ASP A 150 0.91 8.70 -5.83
N ALA A 151 1.91 9.16 -5.08
CA ALA A 151 1.72 9.81 -3.79
C ALA A 151 0.81 11.05 -3.91
N ARG A 152 0.95 11.82 -5.00
CA ARG A 152 0.08 12.98 -5.29
C ARG A 152 -1.35 12.55 -5.62
N LEU A 153 -1.54 11.46 -6.35
CA LEU A 153 -2.87 10.89 -6.60
C LEU A 153 -3.52 10.41 -5.30
N ILE A 154 -2.77 9.71 -4.44
CA ILE A 154 -3.27 9.27 -3.13
C ILE A 154 -3.66 10.47 -2.27
N GLN A 155 -2.84 11.52 -2.24
CA GLN A 155 -3.15 12.78 -1.54
C GLN A 155 -4.41 13.45 -2.10
N PHE A 156 -4.60 13.45 -3.42
CA PHE A 156 -5.79 14.02 -4.06
C PHE A 156 -7.08 13.29 -3.65
N PHE A 157 -7.04 11.96 -3.53
CA PHE A 157 -8.20 11.15 -3.14
C PHE A 157 -8.38 10.97 -1.63
N LYS A 158 -7.42 11.42 -0.81
CA LYS A 158 -7.38 11.21 0.64
C LYS A 158 -8.66 11.68 1.34
N ASP A 159 -9.18 12.84 0.96
CA ASP A 159 -10.32 13.48 1.63
C ASP A 159 -11.67 13.09 1.00
N LEU A 160 -11.65 12.26 -0.06
CA LEU A 160 -12.87 11.74 -0.67
C LEU A 160 -13.41 10.56 0.14
N ASP A 161 -14.74 10.46 0.25
CA ASP A 161 -15.37 9.33 0.92
C ASP A 161 -15.01 8.04 0.18
N GLN A 162 -14.29 7.16 0.87
CA GLN A 162 -13.84 5.88 0.36
C GLN A 162 -15.01 5.01 -0.13
N ARG A 163 -16.21 5.17 0.46
CA ARG A 163 -17.42 4.46 0.01
C ARG A 163 -17.90 4.95 -1.34
N ILE A 164 -17.84 6.27 -1.59
CA ILE A 164 -18.20 6.87 -2.87
C ILE A 164 -17.19 6.45 -3.95
N LEU A 165 -15.89 6.47 -3.62
CA LEU A 165 -14.84 5.97 -4.50
C LEU A 165 -15.04 4.48 -4.84
N PHE A 166 -15.36 3.66 -3.84
CA PHE A 166 -15.62 2.23 -4.04
C PHE A 166 -16.87 1.99 -4.89
N ALA A 167 -17.97 2.69 -4.61
CA ALA A 167 -19.19 2.60 -5.41
C ALA A 167 -18.96 3.04 -6.85
N GLY A 168 -18.23 4.12 -7.07
CA GLY A 168 -17.82 4.59 -8.40
C GLY A 168 -16.97 3.55 -9.14
N LEU A 169 -16.00 2.93 -8.47
CA LEU A 169 -15.18 1.87 -9.05
C LEU A 169 -16.01 0.65 -9.45
N VAL A 170 -16.91 0.18 -8.57
CA VAL A 170 -17.81 -0.94 -8.87
C VAL A 170 -18.72 -0.61 -10.06
N PHE A 171 -19.24 0.62 -10.12
CA PHE A 171 -20.07 1.08 -11.23
C PHE A 171 -19.31 1.09 -12.56
N VAL A 172 -18.06 1.60 -12.58
CA VAL A 172 -17.22 1.64 -13.78
C VAL A 172 -16.83 0.23 -14.23
N LEU A 173 -16.42 -0.65 -13.31
CA LEU A 173 -16.07 -2.03 -13.62
C LEU A 173 -17.29 -2.83 -14.10
N GLY A 174 -18.45 -2.63 -13.47
CA GLY A 174 -19.71 -3.25 -13.90
C GLY A 174 -20.16 -2.78 -15.28
N SER A 175 -20.09 -1.46 -15.53
CA SER A 175 -20.45 -0.87 -16.82
C SER A 175 -19.51 -1.32 -17.95
N THR A 176 -18.20 -1.37 -17.68
CA THR A 176 -17.21 -1.85 -18.67
C THR A 176 -17.39 -3.34 -18.95
N ALA A 177 -17.63 -4.17 -17.94
CA ALA A 177 -17.95 -5.59 -18.12
C ALA A 177 -19.22 -5.77 -18.96
N LEU A 178 -20.27 -4.99 -18.69
CA LEU A 178 -21.51 -5.01 -19.46
C LEU A 178 -21.28 -4.63 -20.92
N ILE A 179 -20.52 -3.56 -21.20
CA ILE A 179 -20.16 -3.14 -22.55
C ILE A 179 -19.41 -4.26 -23.27
N ILE A 180 -18.42 -4.88 -22.62
CA ILE A 180 -17.67 -6.00 -23.19
C ILE A 180 -18.60 -7.18 -23.52
N LEU A 181 -19.51 -7.53 -22.60
CA LEU A 181 -20.48 -8.60 -22.82
C LEU A 181 -21.43 -8.30 -23.99
N LEU A 182 -21.91 -7.07 -24.11
CA LEU A 182 -22.74 -6.61 -25.23
C LEU A 182 -21.95 -6.61 -26.55
N CYS A 183 -20.67 -6.24 -26.54
CA CYS A 183 -19.81 -6.32 -27.73
C CYS A 183 -19.57 -7.78 -28.16
N ILE A 184 -19.39 -8.71 -27.21
CA ILE A 184 -19.22 -10.13 -27.49
C ILE A 184 -20.52 -10.76 -27.99
N SER A 185 -21.68 -10.44 -27.38
CA SER A 185 -22.97 -10.97 -27.79
C SER A 185 -23.36 -10.51 -29.20
N ARG A 186 -23.08 -9.24 -29.55
CA ARG A 186 -23.28 -8.72 -30.91
C ARG A 186 -22.36 -9.37 -31.95
N ARG A 187 -21.15 -9.80 -31.57
CA ARG A 187 -20.25 -10.57 -32.45
C ARG A 187 -20.67 -12.04 -32.61
N ARG A 188 -21.42 -12.60 -31.65
CA ARG A 188 -21.95 -13.97 -31.68
C ARG A 188 -23.35 -14.09 -32.29
N ALA A 189 -23.98 -12.99 -32.67
CA ALA A 189 -25.23 -13.04 -33.43
C ALA A 189 -24.98 -13.85 -34.73
N PRO A 190 -25.65 -15.00 -34.94
CA PRO A 190 -25.46 -15.78 -36.14
C PRO A 190 -25.86 -14.93 -37.34
N LYS A 191 -25.09 -15.04 -38.42
CA LYS A 191 -25.49 -14.57 -39.75
C LYS A 191 -26.64 -15.46 -40.21
N ALA A 192 -27.84 -15.23 -39.68
CA ALA A 192 -29.07 -15.87 -40.12
C ALA A 192 -29.51 -15.16 -41.40
N ASP A 193 -28.84 -15.47 -42.50
CA ASP A 193 -29.26 -15.22 -43.88
C ASP A 193 -28.22 -15.85 -44.80
N ASP A 194 -28.39 -17.15 -45.13
CA ASP A 194 -27.84 -17.74 -46.37
C ASP A 194 -28.38 -19.15 -46.72
N GLU A 195 -29.39 -19.70 -46.03
CA GLU A 195 -29.86 -21.09 -46.28
C GLU A 195 -31.21 -21.24 -47.01
N GLU A 196 -31.90 -20.15 -47.40
CA GLU A 196 -33.17 -20.26 -48.15
C GLU A 196 -33.18 -19.54 -49.51
N ARG A 197 -32.01 -19.21 -50.05
CA ARG A 197 -31.86 -18.67 -51.43
C ARG A 197 -31.10 -19.62 -52.38
N ARG A 198 -31.08 -20.92 -52.07
CA ARG A 198 -30.69 -21.98 -53.04
C ARG A 198 -31.84 -22.95 -53.25
N LEU A 199 -32.80 -22.55 -54.08
CA LEU A 199 -33.62 -23.49 -54.83
C LEU A 199 -32.74 -24.52 -55.55
N PRO A 200 -33.24 -25.74 -55.76
CA PRO A 200 -33.18 -26.31 -57.09
C PRO A 200 -34.59 -26.28 -57.67
N SER A 201 -34.73 -25.49 -58.74
CA SER A 201 -35.84 -25.47 -59.68
C SER A 201 -35.98 -26.79 -60.46
N PHE A 202 -35.94 -27.94 -59.79
CA PHE A 202 -35.83 -29.26 -60.43
C PHE A 202 -37.13 -30.05 -60.54
N THR A 203 -38.27 -29.51 -60.10
CA THR A 203 -39.54 -30.25 -60.09
C THR A 203 -40.55 -29.82 -61.17
N ILE A 204 -40.14 -29.02 -62.17
CA ILE A 204 -41.00 -28.65 -63.31
C ILE A 204 -40.24 -28.89 -64.62
N LYS A 205 -39.98 -30.17 -64.97
CA LYS A 205 -39.64 -30.52 -66.37
C LYS A 205 -39.82 -31.98 -66.79
N TRP A 206 -40.59 -32.80 -66.07
CA TRP A 206 -40.73 -34.22 -66.46
C TRP A 206 -42.11 -34.85 -66.23
N MET A 207 -43.19 -34.19 -66.66
CA MET A 207 -44.51 -34.82 -66.78
C MET A 207 -45.36 -34.26 -67.94
N THR A 208 -44.74 -34.02 -69.11
CA THR A 208 -45.48 -33.80 -70.36
C THR A 208 -44.71 -34.38 -71.53
N LYS A 209 -44.66 -35.71 -71.57
CA LYS A 209 -44.48 -36.53 -72.78
C LYS A 209 -44.63 -37.99 -72.36
N ILE A 210 -45.75 -38.60 -72.72
CA ILE A 210 -45.92 -39.95 -73.27
C ILE A 210 -47.41 -40.31 -73.15
N ALA A 211 -48.00 -40.57 -74.34
CA ALA A 211 -49.18 -41.39 -74.65
C ALA A 211 -50.51 -41.09 -73.93
#